data_AF-N9HMA0-F1
#
_entry.id   AF-N9HMA0-F1
#
_cell.length_a   1.000
_cell.length_b   1.000
_cell.length_c   1.000
_cell.angle_alpha   90.00
_cell.angle_beta   90.00
_cell.angle_gamma   90.00
#
_symmetry.space_group_name_H-M   'P 1'
#
loop_
_entity.id
_entity.type
_entity.pdbx_description
1 polymer ?
#
loop_
_entity_poly.entity_id
_entity_poly.type
_entity_poly.pdbx_seq_one_letter_code
_entity_poly.pdbx_strand_id
1 'polypeptide(L)'
;MTNVFFKPAQRKNAKLRLAVSGPTGAGKTYGALMLAKGIGGRIAVADTENSSAELYEDIVAFEHANLQPPYTPEKFIDAIKAAEAAGFDTLILDSITHEWSGVGGCLEIVDKLGSTTFRGNTWGAWSEVTPRHRKFIDAMLQSSINIIVTLRSKMETVQTNNGGKKKVEKVGMKAEQREGIEYEFTTVLDLTHENLAIATKDRTRLFIEPRPLTEADGIALKRWLNSGSADACIDGNQFLELQYLMQQAGIDIEKYCAKRGLNSLHDVQQQKFEETCEGIRGIIAQKSSQAAAQQQSTQNTQKDDLKTRFNQALKTIPQVEDMSVLSSALEIFRNSEFYPTILKTCQARADQLGYEFTGRD
;
A
#
# COMPACT_ATOMS: atom_id res chain seq x y z
N MET A 1 4.75 -1.14 -28.06
CA MET A 1 4.34 0.08 -27.33
C MET A 1 5.35 0.31 -26.22
N THR A 2 6.01 1.47 -26.21
CA THR A 2 7.04 1.79 -25.22
C THR A 2 6.35 2.24 -23.93
N ASN A 3 6.36 1.38 -22.90
CA ASN A 3 5.75 1.62 -21.58
C ASN A 3 6.66 2.48 -20.68
N VAL A 4 7.09 3.66 -21.14
CA VAL A 4 7.85 4.60 -20.30
C VAL A 4 7.24 5.98 -20.45
N PHE A 5 6.70 6.50 -19.36
CA PHE A 5 6.05 7.81 -19.30
C PHE A 5 6.73 8.68 -18.26
N PHE A 6 7.02 9.94 -18.62
CA PHE A 6 7.59 10.94 -17.72
C PHE A 6 6.48 11.84 -17.18
N LYS A 7 6.54 12.19 -15.89
CA LYS A 7 5.62 13.16 -15.27
C LYS A 7 6.39 14.14 -14.39
N PRO A 8 5.82 15.32 -14.09
CA PRO A 8 6.39 16.23 -13.12
C PRO A 8 6.67 15.51 -11.78
N ALA A 9 7.87 15.73 -11.24
CA ALA A 9 8.26 15.14 -9.98
C ALA A 9 7.42 15.75 -8.84
N GLN A 10 6.73 14.89 -8.08
CA GLN A 10 5.91 15.27 -6.94
C GLN A 10 6.31 14.41 -5.75
N ARG A 11 6.40 15.01 -4.56
CA ARG A 11 6.73 14.30 -3.32
C ARG A 11 5.48 13.57 -2.83
N LYS A 12 5.24 12.36 -3.31
CA LYS A 12 4.20 11.48 -2.75
C LYS A 12 4.47 11.20 -1.27
N ASN A 13 3.44 10.94 -0.47
CA ASN A 13 3.45 10.57 0.96
C ASN A 13 4.67 9.71 1.36
N ALA A 14 5.83 10.33 1.48
CA ALA A 14 7.09 9.66 1.69
C ALA A 14 7.17 9.39 3.19
N LYS A 15 7.60 8.19 3.55
CA LYS A 15 7.91 7.89 4.94
C LYS A 15 9.33 8.34 5.24
N LEU A 16 9.54 8.91 6.42
CA LEU A 16 10.84 9.41 6.81
C LEU A 16 11.83 8.25 6.94
N ARG A 17 13.03 8.45 6.40
CA ARG A 17 14.23 7.64 6.66
C ARG A 17 15.30 8.58 7.15
N LEU A 18 15.51 8.64 8.45
CA LEU A 18 16.45 9.58 9.06
C LEU A 18 17.47 8.82 9.91
N ALA A 19 18.74 9.18 9.78
CA ALA A 19 19.80 8.67 10.65
C ALA A 19 20.35 9.78 11.54
N VAL A 20 20.53 9.45 12.82
CA VAL A 20 21.20 10.29 13.82
C VAL A 20 22.50 9.58 14.23
N SER A 21 23.62 10.06 13.72
CA SER A 21 24.96 9.52 13.99
C SER A 21 25.66 10.36 15.05
N GLY A 22 26.54 9.76 15.84
CA GLY A 22 27.32 10.53 16.81
C GLY A 22 28.07 9.67 17.82
N PRO A 23 29.08 10.25 18.49
CA PRO A 23 29.82 9.55 19.55
C PRO A 23 28.91 9.25 20.74
N THR A 24 29.41 8.43 21.66
CA THR A 24 28.75 8.21 22.96
C THR A 24 28.57 9.54 23.69
N GLY A 25 27.41 9.75 24.31
CA GLY A 25 27.09 10.98 25.04
C GLY A 25 26.61 12.16 24.20
N ALA A 26 26.61 12.06 22.86
CA ALA A 26 26.17 13.14 21.97
C ALA A 26 24.64 13.36 21.89
N GLY A 27 23.86 12.70 22.75
CA GLY A 27 22.39 12.89 22.79
C GLY A 27 21.60 12.26 21.64
N LYS A 28 22.08 11.15 21.05
CA LYS A 28 21.41 10.49 19.90
C LYS A 28 19.97 10.06 20.19
N THR A 29 19.77 9.29 21.26
CA THR A 29 18.45 8.79 21.69
C THR A 29 17.49 9.95 21.95
N TYR A 30 17.95 10.95 22.72
CA TYR A 30 17.20 12.17 22.99
C TYR A 30 16.81 12.89 21.69
N GLY A 31 17.77 13.15 20.80
CA GLY A 31 17.51 13.82 19.52
C GLY A 31 16.51 13.06 18.65
N ALA A 32 16.64 11.73 18.56
CA ALA A 32 15.70 10.88 17.82
C ALA A 32 14.27 10.95 18.41
N LEU A 33 14.16 10.91 19.75
CA LEU A 33 12.87 11.05 20.45
C LEU A 33 12.23 12.42 20.24
N MET A 34 13.01 13.50 20.29
CA MET A 34 12.50 14.87 20.03
C MET A 34 11.97 15.01 18.59
N LEU A 35 12.67 14.43 17.62
CA LEU A 35 12.18 14.38 16.23
C LEU A 35 10.89 13.57 16.12
N ALA A 36 10.83 12.37 16.71
CA ALA A 36 9.64 11.53 16.70
C ALA A 36 8.44 12.21 17.37
N LYS A 37 8.67 12.89 18.50
CA LYS A 37 7.65 13.68 19.21
C LYS A 37 7.03 14.74 18.30
N GLY A 38 7.86 15.50 17.58
CA GLY A 38 7.37 16.53 16.67
C GLY A 38 6.66 15.98 15.42
N ILE A 39 7.05 14.79 14.95
CA ILE A 39 6.30 14.07 13.92
C ILE A 39 4.92 13.66 14.45
N GLY A 40 4.85 13.25 15.71
CA GLY A 40 3.64 12.85 16.41
C GLY A 40 3.13 11.46 15.98
N GLY A 41 1.99 11.07 16.55
CA GLY A 41 1.47 9.71 16.42
C GLY A 41 2.05 8.77 17.48
N ARG A 42 1.89 7.46 17.28
CA ARG A 42 2.44 6.45 18.20
C ARG A 42 3.91 6.18 17.88
N ILE A 43 4.75 6.18 18.90
CA ILE A 43 6.20 6.02 18.78
C ILE A 43 6.60 4.69 19.41
N ALA A 44 7.38 3.89 18.70
CA ALA A 44 8.06 2.71 19.21
C ALA A 44 9.58 2.93 19.22
N VAL A 45 10.26 2.39 20.23
CA VAL A 45 11.72 2.37 20.31
C VAL A 45 12.20 0.93 20.44
N ALA A 46 12.94 0.45 19.44
CA ALA A 46 13.67 -0.81 19.49
C ALA A 46 15.09 -0.52 19.97
N ASP A 47 15.33 -0.77 21.25
CA ASP A 47 16.55 -0.39 21.96
C ASP A 47 17.49 -1.59 22.09
N THR A 48 18.76 -1.38 21.77
CA THR A 48 19.86 -2.36 21.85
C THR A 48 20.85 -2.01 22.96
N GLU A 49 20.68 -0.86 23.61
CA GLU A 49 21.54 -0.31 24.67
C GLU A 49 20.93 -0.53 26.06
N ASN A 50 20.37 -1.71 26.30
CA ASN A 50 19.88 -2.19 27.60
C ASN A 50 18.88 -1.23 28.30
N SER A 51 17.80 -0.90 27.59
CA SER A 51 16.73 -0.02 28.08
C SER A 51 17.15 1.42 28.42
N SER A 52 18.25 1.92 27.83
CA SER A 52 18.67 3.32 28.00
C SER A 52 17.62 4.33 27.55
N ALA A 53 16.77 3.96 26.58
CA ALA A 53 15.71 4.84 26.09
C ALA A 53 14.61 5.07 27.13
N GLU A 54 14.34 4.11 28.03
CA GLU A 54 13.31 4.21 29.07
C GLU A 54 13.54 5.39 30.01
N LEU A 55 14.78 5.88 30.11
CA LEU A 55 15.14 7.07 30.91
C LEU A 55 14.49 8.38 30.42
N TYR A 56 13.84 8.36 29.26
CA TYR A 56 13.17 9.53 28.67
C TYR A 56 11.64 9.44 28.69
N GLU A 57 11.06 8.52 29.47
CA GLU A 57 9.59 8.32 29.57
C GLU A 57 8.83 9.58 29.99
N ASP A 58 9.47 10.47 30.75
CA ASP A 58 8.92 11.73 31.24
C ASP A 58 8.90 12.83 30.17
N ILE A 59 9.73 12.69 29.12
CA ILE A 59 9.88 13.67 28.04
C ILE A 59 8.98 13.35 26.84
N VAL A 60 8.89 12.06 26.48
CA VAL A 60 8.18 11.57 25.30
C VAL A 60 7.41 10.30 25.67
N ALA A 61 6.13 10.23 25.30
CA ALA A 61 5.37 9.00 25.39
C ALA A 61 5.74 8.09 24.20
N PHE A 62 6.32 6.92 24.49
CA PHE A 62 6.65 5.89 23.50
C PHE A 62 6.52 4.50 24.12
N GLU A 63 6.42 3.49 23.28
CA GLU A 63 6.49 2.08 23.69
C GLU A 63 7.87 1.52 23.38
N HIS A 64 8.40 0.68 24.27
CA HIS A 64 9.78 0.18 24.20
C HIS A 64 9.83 -1.32 23.90
N ALA A 65 10.81 -1.72 23.09
CA ALA A 65 11.19 -3.10 22.89
C ALA A 65 12.70 -3.24 23.09
N ASN A 66 13.09 -4.04 24.08
CA ASN A 66 14.50 -4.34 24.35
C ASN A 66 15.01 -5.47 23.43
N LEU A 67 15.87 -5.12 22.48
CA LEU A 67 16.56 -6.08 21.61
C LEU A 67 17.86 -6.52 22.30
N GLN A 68 17.87 -7.78 22.74
CA GLN A 68 19.06 -8.40 23.33
C GLN A 68 19.89 -9.15 22.28
N PRO A 69 21.18 -9.45 22.53
CA PRO A 69 21.95 -10.35 21.68
C PRO A 69 21.25 -11.72 21.49
N PRO A 70 21.45 -12.41 20.35
CA PRO A 70 22.27 -12.00 19.22
C PRO A 70 21.56 -10.94 18.35
N TYR A 71 22.34 -9.97 17.86
CA TYR A 71 21.88 -8.84 17.04
C TYR A 71 21.82 -9.18 15.55
N THR A 72 21.17 -10.29 15.20
CA THR A 72 21.07 -10.73 13.81
C THR A 72 20.22 -9.78 12.96
N PRO A 73 20.50 -9.61 11.65
CA PRO A 73 19.68 -8.77 10.76
C PRO A 73 18.18 -9.10 10.81
N GLU A 74 17.84 -10.39 10.93
CA GLU A 74 16.45 -10.87 11.02
C GLU A 74 15.72 -10.32 12.25
N LYS A 75 16.42 -10.16 13.38
CA LYS A 75 15.82 -9.63 14.61
C LYS A 75 15.41 -8.16 14.45
N PHE A 76 16.19 -7.38 13.70
CA PHE A 76 15.83 -6.00 13.38
C PHE A 76 14.67 -5.96 12.37
N ILE A 77 14.65 -6.87 11.39
CA ILE A 77 13.50 -7.02 10.47
C ILE A 77 12.22 -7.33 11.25
N ASP A 78 12.28 -8.25 12.20
CA ASP A 78 11.13 -8.62 13.03
C ASP A 78 10.65 -7.45 13.89
N ALA A 79 11.58 -6.64 14.45
CA ALA A 79 11.22 -5.43 15.18
C ALA A 79 10.49 -4.41 14.29
N ILE A 80 10.95 -4.19 13.06
CA ILE A 80 10.29 -3.31 12.08
C ILE A 80 8.87 -3.82 11.79
N LYS A 81 8.72 -5.10 11.45
CA LYS A 81 7.42 -5.70 11.14
C LYS A 81 6.46 -5.69 12.33
N ALA A 82 6.97 -5.92 13.53
CA ALA A 82 6.17 -5.86 14.75
C ALA A 82 5.63 -4.44 14.99
N ALA A 83 6.47 -3.42 14.76
CA ALA A 83 6.03 -2.03 14.89
C ALA A 83 4.98 -1.65 13.84
N GLU A 84 5.14 -2.12 12.59
CA GLU A 84 4.13 -1.93 11.54
C GLU A 84 2.81 -2.59 11.90
N ALA A 85 2.85 -3.86 12.31
CA ALA A 85 1.67 -4.64 12.67
C ALA A 85 0.92 -4.06 13.88
N ALA A 86 1.65 -3.47 14.83
CA ALA A 86 1.08 -2.81 16.00
C ALA A 86 0.52 -1.41 15.67
N GLY A 87 0.70 -0.90 14.45
CA GLY A 87 0.16 0.38 14.00
C GLY A 87 0.87 1.59 14.60
N PHE A 88 2.19 1.52 14.79
CA PHE A 88 2.99 2.69 15.15
C PHE A 88 3.16 3.64 13.96
N ASP A 89 3.36 4.92 14.22
CA ASP A 89 3.63 5.92 13.17
C ASP A 89 5.13 6.11 12.94
N THR A 90 5.91 5.95 14.00
CA THR A 90 7.37 6.11 13.98
C THR A 90 8.04 5.01 14.80
N LEU A 91 9.03 4.35 14.21
CA LEU A 91 9.94 3.44 14.90
C LEU A 91 11.33 4.06 14.96
N ILE A 92 11.91 4.08 16.16
CA ILE A 92 13.31 4.40 16.41
C ILE A 92 14.08 3.08 16.59
N LEU A 93 15.09 2.82 15.77
CA LEU A 93 16.06 1.74 15.98
C LEU A 93 17.31 2.32 16.66
N ASP A 94 17.47 2.06 17.96
CA ASP A 94 18.54 2.63 18.78
C ASP A 94 19.48 1.54 19.32
N SER A 95 20.57 1.17 18.66
CA SER A 95 21.11 1.65 17.40
C SER A 95 21.21 0.50 16.40
N ILE A 96 21.29 0.83 15.12
CA ILE A 96 21.55 -0.17 14.08
C ILE A 96 23.03 -0.59 14.03
N THR A 97 23.92 0.06 14.79
CA THR A 97 25.32 -0.35 14.93
C THR A 97 25.45 -1.79 15.43
N HIS A 98 24.57 -2.22 16.34
CA HIS A 98 24.62 -3.57 16.89
C HIS A 98 24.29 -4.65 15.86
N GLU A 99 23.46 -4.36 14.85
CA GLU A 99 23.22 -5.29 13.72
C GLU A 99 24.51 -5.60 12.96
N TRP A 100 25.42 -4.62 12.88
CA TRP A 100 26.67 -4.75 12.15
C TRP A 100 27.78 -5.35 12.98
N SER A 101 28.14 -4.68 14.08
CA SER A 101 29.32 -4.98 14.89
C SER A 101 29.03 -5.49 16.29
N GLY A 102 27.75 -5.63 16.66
CA GLY A 102 27.34 -6.19 17.94
C GLY A 102 27.48 -7.73 18.00
N VAL A 103 27.30 -8.27 19.21
CA VAL A 103 27.31 -9.72 19.45
C VAL A 103 26.26 -10.43 18.60
N GLY A 104 26.70 -11.38 17.78
CA GLY A 104 25.86 -12.08 16.80
C GLY A 104 25.40 -11.24 15.60
N GLY A 105 25.96 -10.03 15.42
CA GLY A 105 25.75 -9.17 14.25
C GLY A 105 26.56 -9.62 13.04
N CYS A 106 26.48 -8.86 11.94
CA CYS A 106 27.07 -9.21 10.65
C CYS A 106 28.55 -9.60 10.72
N LEU A 107 29.39 -8.82 11.41
CA LEU A 107 30.83 -9.06 11.48
C LEU A 107 31.16 -10.39 12.19
N GLU A 108 30.51 -10.69 13.32
CA GLU A 108 30.70 -11.96 14.01
C GLU A 108 30.14 -13.15 13.23
N ILE A 109 29.02 -12.97 12.52
CA ILE A 109 28.47 -14.01 11.63
C ILE A 109 29.47 -14.33 10.52
N VAL A 110 30.06 -13.31 9.88
CA VAL A 110 31.09 -13.49 8.84
C VAL A 110 32.30 -14.22 9.40
N ASP A 111 32.81 -13.82 10.56
CA ASP A 111 33.99 -14.45 11.17
C ASP A 111 33.72 -15.92 11.53
N LYS A 112 32.55 -16.21 12.11
CA LYS A 112 32.11 -17.58 12.42
C LYS A 112 31.97 -18.44 11.17
N LEU A 113 31.31 -17.93 10.12
CA LEU A 113 31.15 -18.67 8.85
C LEU A 113 32.49 -18.86 8.15
N GLY A 114 33.34 -17.83 8.17
CA GLY A 114 34.68 -17.84 7.61
C GLY A 114 35.53 -18.93 8.26
N SER A 115 35.60 -18.97 9.59
CA SER A 115 36.39 -19.96 10.33
C SER A 115 35.84 -21.39 10.26
N THR A 116 34.52 -21.57 10.25
CA THR A 116 33.89 -22.91 10.31
C THR A 116 33.54 -23.48 8.94
N THR A 117 32.60 -22.84 8.24
CA THR A 117 31.96 -23.36 7.02
C THR A 117 32.87 -23.19 5.81
N PHE A 118 33.47 -22.02 5.69
CA PHE A 118 34.29 -21.63 4.56
C PHE A 118 35.81 -21.80 4.81
N ARG A 119 36.21 -22.34 5.98
CA ARG A 119 37.59 -22.74 6.34
C ARG A 119 38.67 -21.71 6.00
N GLY A 120 38.42 -20.45 6.32
CA GLY A 120 39.30 -19.30 6.06
C GLY A 120 38.91 -18.46 4.83
N ASN A 121 37.94 -18.89 4.02
CA ASN A 121 37.46 -18.10 2.88
C ASN A 121 36.39 -17.08 3.33
N THR A 122 36.84 -15.86 3.64
CA THR A 122 35.97 -14.75 4.03
C THR A 122 35.01 -14.31 2.93
N TRP A 123 35.34 -14.52 1.65
CA TRP A 123 34.48 -14.13 0.53
C TRP A 123 33.19 -14.95 0.48
N GLY A 124 33.28 -16.26 0.72
CA GLY A 124 32.11 -17.14 0.85
C GLY A 124 31.26 -16.79 2.08
N ALA A 125 31.88 -16.40 3.19
CA ALA A 125 31.13 -15.93 4.35
C ALA A 125 30.35 -14.64 4.05
N TRP A 126 30.95 -13.71 3.31
CA TRP A 126 30.28 -12.48 2.88
C TRP A 126 29.13 -12.71 1.90
N SER A 127 29.18 -13.75 1.06
CA SER A 127 28.06 -14.08 0.16
C SER A 127 26.82 -14.53 0.90
N GLU A 128 26.97 -15.09 2.11
CA GLU A 128 25.86 -15.48 2.98
C GLU A 128 25.31 -14.31 3.83
N VAL A 129 26.19 -13.41 4.29
CA VAL A 129 25.80 -12.31 5.19
C VAL A 129 25.28 -11.09 4.45
N THR A 130 25.87 -10.75 3.29
CA THR A 130 25.46 -9.58 2.50
C THR A 130 23.96 -9.57 2.15
N PRO A 131 23.35 -10.69 1.72
CA PRO A 131 21.91 -10.73 1.45
C PRO A 131 21.05 -10.50 2.71
N ARG A 132 21.49 -10.97 3.88
CA ARG A 132 20.77 -10.81 5.15
C ARG A 132 20.75 -9.34 5.58
N HIS A 133 21.91 -8.70 5.56
CA HIS A 133 22.02 -7.27 5.83
C HIS A 133 21.19 -6.44 4.82
N ARG A 134 21.25 -6.77 3.52
CA ARG A 134 20.42 -6.09 2.51
C ARG A 134 18.92 -6.21 2.79
N LYS A 135 18.42 -7.39 3.19
CA LYS A 135 17.03 -7.56 3.58
C LYS A 135 16.64 -6.67 4.77
N PHE A 136 17.57 -6.45 5.71
CA PHE A 136 17.35 -5.51 6.81
C PHE A 136 17.25 -4.06 6.31
N ILE A 137 18.17 -3.64 5.44
CA ILE A 137 18.09 -2.31 4.80
C ILE A 137 16.78 -2.15 4.03
N ASP A 138 16.41 -3.14 3.21
CA ASP A 138 15.19 -3.15 2.42
C ASP A 138 13.94 -3.05 3.32
N ALA A 139 13.92 -3.76 4.45
CA ALA A 139 12.82 -3.68 5.42
C ALA A 139 12.67 -2.26 6.00
N MET A 140 13.79 -1.59 6.35
CA MET A 140 13.74 -0.20 6.78
C MET A 140 13.23 0.72 5.67
N LEU A 141 13.76 0.58 4.45
CA LEU A 141 13.43 1.46 3.33
C LEU A 141 11.98 1.33 2.87
N GLN A 142 11.46 0.10 2.80
CA GLN A 142 10.12 -0.20 2.33
C GLN A 142 9.03 -0.06 3.40
N SER A 143 9.43 0.24 4.65
CA SER A 143 8.49 0.29 5.77
C SER A 143 7.32 1.27 5.57
N SER A 144 6.12 0.91 6.01
CA SER A 144 4.94 1.79 5.94
C SER A 144 4.93 2.91 6.99
N ILE A 145 5.88 2.90 7.93
CA ILE A 145 5.97 3.84 9.04
C ILE A 145 7.25 4.69 8.93
N ASN A 146 7.36 5.77 9.70
CA ASN A 146 8.60 6.56 9.74
C ASN A 146 9.68 5.77 10.47
N ILE A 147 10.90 5.76 9.92
CA ILE A 147 12.05 5.10 10.53
C ILE A 147 13.10 6.15 10.86
N ILE A 148 13.46 6.22 12.14
CA ILE A 148 14.63 6.94 12.63
C ILE A 148 15.61 5.89 13.14
N VAL A 149 16.87 5.99 12.75
CA VAL A 149 17.92 5.12 13.29
C VAL A 149 18.94 5.95 14.02
N THR A 150 19.56 5.37 15.04
CA THR A 150 20.78 5.93 15.61
C THR A 150 21.99 5.11 15.16
N LEU A 151 23.13 5.78 15.03
CA LEU A 151 24.41 5.19 14.66
C LEU A 151 25.46 5.64 15.66
N ARG A 152 26.24 4.71 16.19
CA ARG A 152 27.47 5.06 16.90
C ARG A 152 28.52 5.46 15.88
N SER A 153 29.33 6.45 16.22
CA SER A 153 30.50 6.83 15.43
C SER A 153 31.79 6.76 16.25
N LYS A 154 32.87 6.40 15.58
CA LYS A 154 34.23 6.36 16.13
C LYS A 154 35.13 7.31 15.35
N MET A 155 36.20 7.76 16.00
CA MET A 155 37.22 8.58 15.35
C MET A 155 37.91 7.73 14.26
N GLU A 156 37.83 8.17 13.01
CA GLU A 156 38.57 7.60 11.89
C GLU A 156 39.99 8.15 11.86
N THR A 157 40.95 7.25 11.72
CA THR A 157 42.37 7.58 11.63
C THR A 157 42.98 6.99 10.38
N VAL A 158 43.70 7.81 9.61
CA VAL A 158 44.46 7.37 8.44
C VAL A 158 45.95 7.37 8.78
N GLN A 159 46.68 6.37 8.30
CA GLN A 159 48.12 6.33 8.42
C GLN A 159 48.75 6.97 7.19
N THR A 160 49.27 8.19 7.34
CA THR A 160 49.97 8.92 6.29
C THR A 160 51.47 8.66 6.42
N ASN A 161 52.15 8.35 5.31
CA ASN A 161 53.60 8.13 5.31
C ASN A 161 54.31 9.38 4.77
N ASN A 162 54.76 10.26 5.67
CA ASN A 162 55.57 11.42 5.33
C ASN A 162 57.04 11.09 5.55
N GLY A 163 57.79 10.85 4.47
CA GLY A 163 59.25 10.70 4.53
C GLY A 163 59.75 9.50 5.36
N GLY A 164 59.01 8.37 5.37
CA GLY A 164 59.43 7.13 6.03
C GLY A 164 58.99 6.99 7.49
N LYS A 165 58.33 8.00 8.08
CA LYS A 165 57.66 7.88 9.39
C LYS A 165 56.15 7.76 9.21
N LYS A 166 55.58 6.65 9.70
CA LYS A 166 54.12 6.45 9.79
C LYS A 166 53.54 7.44 10.80
N LYS A 167 52.69 8.36 10.34
CA LYS A 167 51.96 9.31 11.18
C LYS A 167 50.47 8.94 11.13
N VAL A 168 49.85 8.79 12.29
CA VAL A 168 48.40 8.57 12.40
C VAL A 168 47.73 9.94 12.42
N GLU A 169 46.93 10.25 11.41
CA GLU A 169 46.16 11.49 11.30
C GLU A 169 44.68 11.19 11.55
N LYS A 170 44.04 11.98 12.40
CA LYS A 170 42.60 11.89 12.68
C LYS A 170 41.87 12.59 11.54
N VAL A 171 41.01 11.87 10.82
CA VAL A 171 40.37 12.36 9.59
C VAL A 171 38.92 12.79 9.82
N GLY A 172 38.28 12.29 10.88
CA GLY A 172 36.93 12.68 11.25
C GLY A 172 36.24 11.62 12.09
N MET A 173 34.91 11.71 12.19
CA MET A 173 34.09 10.67 12.79
C MET A 173 33.50 9.79 11.68
N LYS A 174 33.49 8.47 11.90
CA LYS A 174 32.91 7.50 10.97
C LYS A 174 31.89 6.64 11.69
N ALA A 175 30.74 6.44 11.06
CA ALA A 175 29.70 5.56 11.56
C ALA A 175 30.22 4.12 11.67
N GLU A 176 29.89 3.45 12.76
CA GLU A 176 30.17 2.03 12.96
C GLU A 176 29.13 1.17 12.27
N GLN A 177 29.21 1.12 10.94
CA GLN A 177 28.26 0.41 10.08
C GLN A 177 28.94 0.12 8.73
N ARG A 178 28.28 -0.64 7.86
CA ARG A 178 28.72 -0.86 6.48
C ARG A 178 28.89 0.46 5.75
N GLU A 179 30.00 0.58 5.04
CA GLU A 179 30.29 1.74 4.19
C GLU A 179 29.17 1.98 3.18
N GLY A 180 28.73 3.24 3.08
CA GLY A 180 27.66 3.66 2.19
C GLY A 180 26.25 3.59 2.79
N ILE A 181 26.09 3.20 4.06
CA ILE A 181 24.78 3.18 4.73
C ILE A 181 24.07 4.54 4.71
N GLU A 182 24.83 5.63 4.75
CA GLU A 182 24.35 7.01 4.66
C GLU A 182 23.59 7.28 3.35
N TYR A 183 23.85 6.52 2.28
CA TYR A 183 23.16 6.66 1.00
C TYR A 183 21.71 6.17 1.04
N GLU A 184 21.35 5.34 2.02
CA GLU A 184 20.00 4.78 2.17
C GLU A 184 19.01 5.77 2.81
N PHE A 185 19.49 6.71 3.62
CA PHE A 185 18.61 7.64 4.35
C PHE A 185 18.25 8.90 3.55
N THR A 186 17.09 9.49 3.83
CA THR A 186 16.68 10.78 3.24
C THR A 186 17.48 11.93 3.87
N THR A 187 17.73 11.83 5.18
CA THR A 187 18.49 12.80 5.96
C THR A 187 19.40 12.06 6.94
N VAL A 188 20.65 12.51 7.05
CA VAL A 188 21.67 12.01 7.98
C VAL A 188 22.20 13.21 8.76
N LEU A 189 22.09 13.12 10.07
CA LEU A 189 22.47 14.17 11.01
C LEU A 189 23.57 13.62 11.93
N ASP A 190 24.72 14.27 11.92
CA ASP A 190 25.85 13.95 12.79
C ASP A 190 25.83 14.87 14.01
N LEU A 191 25.72 14.30 15.19
CA LEU A 191 25.74 15.01 16.46
C LEU A 191 27.17 15.24 16.93
N THR A 192 27.49 16.48 17.29
CA THR A 192 28.75 16.82 17.98
C THR A 192 28.68 16.46 19.46
N HIS A 193 29.81 16.59 20.17
CA HIS A 193 29.85 16.39 21.62
C HIS A 193 29.01 17.42 22.40
N GLU A 194 28.74 18.57 21.80
CA GLU A 194 27.88 19.64 22.31
C GLU A 194 26.40 19.44 21.92
N ASN A 195 26.03 18.24 21.43
CA ASN A 195 24.68 17.87 20.99
C ASN A 195 24.14 18.72 19.84
N LEU A 196 25.02 19.30 19.02
CA LEU A 196 24.63 20.02 17.80
C LEU A 196 24.53 19.06 16.64
N ALA A 197 23.39 19.06 15.94
CA ALA A 197 23.18 18.29 14.74
C ALA A 197 23.71 19.02 13.50
N ILE A 198 24.60 18.35 12.76
CA ILE A 198 25.15 18.80 11.49
C ILE A 198 24.64 17.87 10.40
N ALA A 199 24.00 18.41 9.36
CA ALA A 199 23.55 17.60 8.24
C ALA A 199 24.73 17.18 7.34
N THR A 200 25.03 15.88 7.29
CA THR A 200 25.97 15.31 6.32
C THR A 200 25.27 14.92 5.02
N LYS A 201 23.96 14.66 5.10
CA LYS A 201 23.07 14.49 3.96
C LYS A 201 21.70 15.03 4.33
N ASP A 202 21.13 15.90 3.51
CA ASP A 202 19.77 16.38 3.77
C ASP A 202 19.02 16.67 2.48
N ARG A 203 18.09 15.78 2.12
CA ARG A 203 17.16 16.04 1.00
C ARG A 203 16.04 17.01 1.39
N THR A 204 15.86 17.27 2.67
CA THR A 204 14.77 18.12 3.16
C THR A 204 15.08 19.61 3.07
N ARG A 205 16.37 19.96 3.18
CA ARG A 205 16.90 21.34 3.27
C ARG A 205 16.43 22.07 4.54
N LEU A 206 16.09 21.32 5.59
CA LEU A 206 15.63 21.86 6.88
C LEU A 206 16.78 22.06 7.88
N PHE A 207 17.93 21.43 7.65
CA PHE A 207 19.06 21.40 8.58
C PHE A 207 20.29 22.10 7.99
N ILE A 208 20.12 23.36 7.56
CA ILE A 208 21.19 24.15 6.94
C ILE A 208 22.26 24.55 7.96
N GLU A 209 21.83 25.01 9.14
CA GLU A 209 22.72 25.46 10.21
C GLU A 209 22.80 24.43 11.35
N PRO A 210 23.99 24.23 11.94
CA PRO A 210 24.17 23.37 13.10
C PRO A 210 23.32 23.83 14.30
N ARG A 211 22.53 22.93 14.87
CA ARG A 211 21.67 23.24 16.02
C ARG A 211 21.24 21.99 16.79
N PRO A 212 20.85 22.09 18.07
CA PRO A 212 20.26 20.97 18.80
C PRO A 212 18.96 20.51 18.12
N LEU A 213 18.68 19.20 18.19
CA LEU A 213 17.43 18.65 17.70
C LEU A 213 16.30 18.90 18.71
N THR A 214 15.18 19.40 18.19
CA THR A 214 14.03 19.80 18.99
C THR A 214 12.73 19.23 18.43
N GLU A 215 11.65 19.34 19.19
CA GLU A 215 10.30 18.96 18.73
C GLU A 215 9.88 19.77 17.48
N ALA A 216 10.30 21.04 17.38
CA ALA A 216 10.02 21.88 16.23
C ALA A 216 10.57 21.28 14.92
N ASP A 217 11.67 20.53 15.00
CA ASP A 217 12.29 19.87 13.85
C ASP A 217 11.47 18.69 13.35
N GLY A 218 10.92 17.90 14.28
CA GLY A 218 9.95 16.86 13.95
C GLY A 218 8.70 17.42 13.27
N ILE A 219 8.20 18.56 13.76
CA ILE A 219 7.04 19.25 13.16
C ILE A 219 7.38 19.73 11.75
N ALA A 220 8.55 20.33 11.54
CA ALA A 220 9.01 20.78 10.23
C ALA A 220 9.18 19.60 9.25
N LEU A 221 9.74 18.48 9.71
CA LEU A 221 9.83 17.24 8.94
C LEU A 221 8.44 16.72 8.55
N LYS A 222 7.50 16.63 9.49
CA LYS A 222 6.12 16.23 9.20
C LYS A 222 5.48 17.10 8.12
N ARG A 223 5.62 18.42 8.24
CA ARG A 223 5.14 19.37 7.24
C ARG A 223 5.79 19.13 5.88
N TRP A 224 7.10 18.90 5.84
CA TRP A 224 7.83 18.61 4.61
C TRP A 224 7.41 17.29 3.97
N LEU A 225 7.15 16.24 4.75
CA LEU A 225 6.66 14.95 4.25
C LEU A 225 5.25 15.11 3.66
N ASN A 226 4.40 15.91 4.30
CA ASN A 226 3.01 16.14 3.88
C ASN A 226 2.87 17.19 2.76
N SER A 227 3.79 18.15 2.65
CA SER A 227 3.69 19.26 1.68
C SER A 227 3.78 18.79 0.23
N GLY A 228 4.24 17.56 0.01
CA GLY A 228 4.21 16.94 -1.30
C GLY A 228 2.89 16.24 -1.66
N SER A 229 2.05 15.96 -0.67
CA SER A 229 0.79 15.22 -0.84
C SER A 229 -0.38 16.10 -1.29
N ALA A 230 -0.31 17.43 -1.14
CA ALA A 230 -1.42 18.34 -1.45
C ALA A 230 -1.75 18.38 -2.96
N ASP A 231 -0.74 18.21 -3.82
CA ASP A 231 -0.87 18.24 -5.29
C ASP A 231 -0.53 16.89 -5.95
N ALA A 232 -0.41 15.82 -5.15
CA ALA A 232 -0.01 14.52 -5.67
C ALA A 232 -1.10 13.96 -6.60
N CYS A 233 -0.72 13.68 -7.84
CA CYS A 233 -1.55 13.04 -8.85
C CYS A 233 -1.52 11.51 -8.71
N ILE A 234 -2.61 10.85 -9.10
CA ILE A 234 -2.76 9.39 -9.04
C ILE A 234 -1.60 8.65 -9.73
N ASP A 235 -1.31 7.44 -9.25
CA ASP A 235 -0.30 6.58 -9.87
C ASP A 235 -0.82 5.78 -11.08
N GLY A 236 0.05 4.96 -11.67
CA GLY A 236 -0.28 4.18 -12.87
C GLY A 236 -1.35 3.11 -12.63
N ASN A 237 -1.34 2.46 -11.46
CA ASN A 237 -2.32 1.43 -11.13
C ASN A 237 -3.69 2.06 -10.87
N GLN A 238 -3.70 3.16 -10.13
CA GLN A 238 -4.90 3.94 -9.85
C GLN A 238 -5.50 4.54 -11.12
N PHE A 239 -4.67 5.01 -12.05
CA PHE A 239 -5.13 5.43 -13.37
C PHE A 239 -5.85 4.32 -14.11
N LEU A 240 -5.26 3.11 -14.15
CA LEU A 240 -5.85 1.97 -14.84
C LEU A 240 -7.18 1.55 -14.19
N GLU A 241 -7.24 1.54 -12.86
CA GLU A 241 -8.49 1.27 -12.13
C GLU A 241 -9.57 2.30 -12.45
N LEU A 242 -9.23 3.58 -12.37
CA LEU A 242 -10.18 4.67 -12.64
C LEU A 242 -10.65 4.63 -14.09
N GLN A 243 -9.75 4.39 -15.04
CA GLN A 243 -10.07 4.24 -16.46
C GLN A 243 -11.03 3.06 -16.67
N TYR A 244 -10.76 1.91 -16.06
CA TYR A 244 -11.62 0.73 -16.15
C TYR A 244 -13.02 1.02 -15.59
N LEU A 245 -13.11 1.61 -14.40
CA LEU A 245 -14.40 1.97 -13.77
C LEU A 245 -15.20 2.96 -14.64
N MET A 246 -14.54 3.97 -15.21
CA MET A 246 -15.19 4.93 -16.09
C MET A 246 -15.74 4.28 -17.36
N GLN A 247 -14.99 3.36 -17.95
CA GLN A 247 -15.43 2.61 -19.12
C GLN A 247 -16.66 1.75 -18.79
N GLN A 248 -16.67 1.06 -17.65
CA GLN A 248 -17.83 0.28 -17.19
C GLN A 248 -19.06 1.16 -16.91
N ALA A 249 -18.84 2.36 -16.37
CA ALA A 249 -19.91 3.33 -16.14
C ALA A 249 -20.41 4.00 -17.43
N GLY A 250 -19.71 3.83 -18.57
CA GLY A 250 -19.98 4.55 -19.82
C GLY A 250 -19.72 6.05 -19.70
N ILE A 251 -18.75 6.46 -18.87
CA ILE A 251 -18.34 7.85 -18.69
C ILE A 251 -17.30 8.19 -19.75
N ASP A 252 -17.57 9.26 -20.49
CA ASP A 252 -16.63 9.85 -21.44
C ASP A 252 -15.47 10.53 -20.68
N ILE A 253 -14.27 9.98 -20.83
CA ILE A 253 -13.07 10.41 -20.09
C ILE A 253 -12.67 11.83 -20.48
N GLU A 254 -12.74 12.19 -21.77
CA GLU A 254 -12.34 13.52 -22.24
C GLU A 254 -13.27 14.59 -21.65
N LYS A 255 -14.58 14.36 -21.68
CA LYS A 255 -15.56 15.26 -21.07
C LYS A 255 -15.40 15.34 -19.56
N TYR A 256 -15.10 14.23 -18.89
CA TYR A 256 -14.86 14.21 -17.45
C TYR A 256 -13.67 15.10 -17.08
N CYS A 257 -12.56 14.98 -17.82
CA CYS A 257 -11.35 15.74 -17.60
C CYS A 257 -11.58 17.23 -17.87
N ALA A 258 -12.17 17.56 -19.02
CA ALA A 258 -12.45 18.95 -19.42
C ALA A 258 -13.33 19.68 -18.38
N LYS A 259 -14.39 19.04 -17.88
CA LYS A 259 -15.29 19.63 -16.88
C LYS A 259 -14.58 19.97 -15.56
N ARG A 260 -13.48 19.28 -15.26
CA ARG A 260 -12.71 19.44 -14.02
C ARG A 260 -11.38 20.17 -14.22
N GLY A 261 -11.13 20.72 -15.42
CA GLY A 261 -9.88 21.40 -15.75
C GLY A 261 -8.66 20.48 -15.71
N LEU A 262 -8.86 19.18 -15.95
CA LEU A 262 -7.79 18.18 -16.01
C LEU A 262 -7.36 18.00 -17.47
N ASN A 263 -6.07 17.86 -17.74
CA ASN A 263 -5.59 17.52 -19.09
C ASN A 263 -5.76 16.02 -19.36
N SER A 264 -5.67 15.19 -18.31
CA SER A 264 -5.94 13.76 -18.37
C SER A 264 -6.39 13.20 -17.03
N LEU A 265 -6.82 11.94 -16.98
CA LEU A 265 -7.14 11.28 -15.70
C LEU A 265 -5.93 11.17 -14.77
N HIS A 266 -4.71 11.22 -15.30
CA HIS A 266 -3.52 11.27 -14.46
C HIS A 266 -3.49 12.53 -13.58
N ASP A 267 -4.16 13.61 -13.96
CA ASP A 267 -4.19 14.85 -13.17
C ASP A 267 -5.17 14.78 -11.99
N VAL A 268 -5.91 13.67 -11.84
CA VAL A 268 -6.75 13.45 -10.67
C VAL A 268 -5.86 13.41 -9.42
N GLN A 269 -6.24 14.19 -8.42
CA GLN A 269 -5.52 14.26 -7.15
C GLN A 269 -5.74 12.98 -6.33
N GLN A 270 -4.67 12.49 -5.69
CA GLN A 270 -4.66 11.31 -4.83
C GLN A 270 -5.76 11.36 -3.78
N GLN A 271 -5.94 12.52 -3.13
CA GLN A 271 -6.92 12.71 -2.06
C GLN A 271 -8.38 12.54 -2.52
N LYS A 272 -8.65 12.69 -3.82
CA LYS A 272 -9.99 12.53 -4.41
C LYS A 272 -10.20 11.17 -5.05
N PHE A 273 -9.18 10.32 -5.09
CA PHE A 273 -9.21 9.07 -5.83
C PHE A 273 -10.30 8.12 -5.32
N GLU A 274 -10.29 7.83 -4.01
CA GLU A 274 -11.22 6.86 -3.39
C GLU A 274 -12.68 7.32 -3.57
N GLU A 275 -12.96 8.59 -3.24
CA GLU A 275 -14.29 9.21 -3.40
C GLU A 275 -14.76 9.16 -4.88
N THR A 276 -13.83 9.41 -5.82
CA THR A 276 -14.13 9.34 -7.25
C THR A 276 -14.49 7.92 -7.68
N CYS A 277 -13.73 6.92 -7.24
CA CYS A 277 -13.99 5.51 -7.52
C CYS A 277 -15.33 5.05 -6.93
N GLU A 278 -15.63 5.41 -5.69
CA GLU A 278 -16.90 5.11 -5.04
C GLU A 278 -18.10 5.72 -5.78
N GLY A 279 -17.99 7.01 -6.17
CA GLY A 279 -19.03 7.67 -6.96
C GLY A 279 -19.30 6.96 -8.29
N ILE A 280 -18.26 6.52 -8.99
CA ILE A 280 -18.39 5.80 -10.26
C ILE A 280 -19.00 4.40 -10.06
N ARG A 281 -18.56 3.67 -9.03
CA ARG A 281 -19.16 2.37 -8.66
C ARG A 281 -20.65 2.51 -8.35
N GLY A 282 -21.05 3.60 -7.69
CA GLY A 282 -22.46 3.94 -7.47
C GLY A 282 -23.27 4.10 -8.76
N ILE A 283 -22.70 4.78 -9.76
CA ILE A 283 -23.33 4.95 -11.09
C ILE A 283 -23.52 3.58 -11.78
N ILE A 284 -22.51 2.70 -11.69
CA ILE A 284 -22.59 1.34 -12.27
C ILE A 284 -23.73 0.55 -11.61
N ALA A 285 -23.80 0.57 -10.28
CA ALA A 285 -24.84 -0.14 -9.53
C ALA A 285 -26.26 0.38 -9.83
N GLN A 286 -26.43 1.69 -10.01
CA GLN A 286 -27.73 2.26 -10.38
C GLN A 286 -28.16 1.83 -11.79
N LYS A 287 -27.24 1.85 -12.76
CA LYS A 287 -27.53 1.41 -14.13
C LYS A 287 -27.89 -0.08 -14.20
N SER A 288 -27.17 -0.94 -13.48
CA SER A 288 -27.48 -2.37 -13.45
C SER A 288 -28.85 -2.67 -12.82
N SER A 289 -29.19 -1.96 -11.74
CA SER A 289 -30.48 -2.11 -11.06
C SER A 289 -31.65 -1.64 -11.94
N GLN A 290 -31.49 -0.53 -12.67
CA GLN A 290 -32.51 -0.05 -13.61
C GLN A 290 -32.72 -1.01 -14.79
N ALA A 291 -31.65 -1.59 -15.33
CA ALA A 291 -31.74 -2.60 -16.39
C ALA A 291 -32.49 -3.86 -15.91
N ALA A 292 -32.20 -4.33 -14.69
CA ALA A 292 -32.90 -5.47 -14.09
C ALA A 292 -34.39 -5.17 -13.87
N ALA A 293 -34.73 -3.99 -13.35
CA ALA A 293 -36.11 -3.57 -13.15
C ALA A 293 -36.90 -3.44 -14.47
N GLN A 294 -36.27 -2.95 -15.54
CA GLN A 294 -36.89 -2.90 -16.88
C GLN A 294 -37.10 -4.29 -17.49
N GLN A 295 -36.17 -5.22 -17.29
CA GLN A 295 -36.35 -6.60 -17.75
C GLN A 295 -37.49 -7.29 -16.98
N GLN A 296 -37.56 -7.07 -15.67
CA GLN A 296 -38.59 -7.67 -14.83
C GLN A 296 -39.98 -7.07 -15.11
N SER A 297 -40.08 -5.75 -15.37
CA SER A 297 -41.34 -5.13 -15.79
C SER A 297 -41.78 -5.60 -17.18
N THR A 298 -40.85 -5.79 -18.11
CA THR A 298 -41.14 -6.34 -19.45
C THR A 298 -41.66 -7.79 -19.36
N GLN A 299 -41.05 -8.62 -18.51
CA GLN A 299 -41.51 -9.99 -18.27
C GLN A 299 -42.89 -10.04 -17.60
N ASN A 300 -43.14 -9.17 -16.60
CA ASN A 300 -44.44 -9.11 -15.95
C ASN A 300 -45.55 -8.67 -16.92
N THR A 301 -45.30 -7.65 -17.75
CA THR A 301 -46.25 -7.20 -18.78
C THR A 301 -46.55 -8.29 -19.81
N GLN A 302 -45.53 -9.04 -20.25
CA GLN A 302 -45.74 -10.17 -21.17
C GLN A 302 -46.55 -11.30 -20.51
N LYS A 303 -46.31 -11.56 -19.22
CA LYS A 303 -47.07 -12.56 -18.46
C LYS A 303 -48.53 -12.15 -18.28
N ASP A 304 -48.82 -10.88 -18.02
CA ASP A 304 -50.17 -10.34 -17.90
C ASP A 304 -50.92 -10.30 -19.24
N ASP A 305 -50.25 -9.99 -20.35
CA ASP A 305 -50.82 -10.10 -21.71
C ASP A 305 -51.20 -11.56 -22.02
N LEU A 306 -50.31 -12.52 -21.73
CA LEU A 306 -50.58 -13.94 -21.94
C LEU A 306 -51.78 -14.42 -21.13
N LYS A 307 -51.89 -13.98 -19.87
CA LYS A 307 -53.02 -14.30 -18.98
C LYS A 307 -54.34 -13.73 -19.50
N THR A 308 -54.31 -12.53 -20.09
CA THR A 308 -55.49 -11.91 -20.72
C THR A 308 -55.95 -12.70 -21.94
N ARG A 309 -55.01 -13.05 -22.83
CA ARG A 309 -55.29 -13.91 -23.99
C ARG A 309 -55.82 -15.28 -23.60
N PHE A 310 -55.30 -15.87 -22.52
CA PHE A 310 -55.79 -17.14 -21.98
C PHE A 310 -57.27 -17.06 -21.58
N ASN A 311 -57.64 -16.04 -20.81
CA ASN A 311 -59.04 -15.84 -20.40
C ASN A 311 -59.98 -15.60 -21.59
N GLN A 312 -59.50 -14.94 -22.64
CA GLN A 312 -60.26 -14.75 -23.87
C GLN A 312 -60.43 -16.07 -24.63
N ALA A 313 -59.36 -16.86 -24.75
CA ALA A 313 -59.39 -18.17 -25.41
C ALA A 313 -60.37 -19.14 -24.73
N LEU A 314 -60.45 -19.17 -23.40
CA LEU A 314 -61.43 -19.98 -22.68
C LEU A 314 -62.89 -19.61 -22.99
N LYS A 315 -63.16 -18.36 -23.36
CA LYS A 315 -64.50 -17.91 -23.74
C LYS A 315 -64.83 -18.20 -25.21
N THR A 316 -63.84 -18.11 -26.09
CA THR A 316 -64.05 -18.24 -27.54
C THR A 316 -63.99 -19.69 -28.00
N ILE A 317 -63.04 -20.50 -27.50
CA ILE A 317 -62.85 -21.91 -27.91
C ILE A 317 -64.17 -22.72 -27.91
N PRO A 318 -65.05 -22.63 -26.89
CA PRO A 318 -66.32 -23.38 -26.89
C PRO A 318 -67.30 -23.01 -28.00
N GLN A 319 -67.10 -21.87 -28.68
CA GLN A 319 -67.98 -21.33 -29.72
C GLN A 319 -67.40 -21.51 -31.13
N VAL A 320 -66.17 -22.02 -31.25
CA VAL A 320 -65.49 -22.21 -32.53
C VAL A 320 -66.07 -23.40 -33.29
N GLU A 321 -66.25 -23.24 -34.60
CA GLU A 321 -66.65 -24.30 -35.54
C GLU A 321 -65.49 -24.71 -36.49
N ASP A 322 -64.52 -23.82 -36.68
CA ASP A 322 -63.33 -24.04 -37.52
C ASP A 322 -62.16 -24.62 -36.70
N MET A 323 -61.72 -25.82 -37.09
CA MET A 323 -60.61 -26.56 -36.47
C MET A 323 -59.26 -25.84 -36.52
N SER A 324 -58.99 -25.04 -37.56
CA SER A 324 -57.70 -24.35 -37.73
C SER A 324 -57.41 -23.38 -36.58
N VAL A 325 -58.48 -22.81 -36.01
CA VAL A 325 -58.42 -21.86 -34.88
C VAL A 325 -58.01 -22.55 -33.57
N LEU A 326 -58.32 -23.85 -33.41
CA LEU A 326 -57.93 -24.63 -32.22
C LEU A 326 -56.43 -24.92 -32.20
N SER A 327 -55.83 -25.27 -33.34
CA SER A 327 -54.38 -25.48 -33.45
C SER A 327 -53.61 -24.17 -33.24
N SER A 328 -54.08 -23.05 -33.82
CA SER A 328 -53.47 -21.73 -33.58
C SER A 328 -53.50 -21.30 -32.11
N ALA A 329 -54.57 -21.62 -31.38
CA ALA A 329 -54.65 -21.35 -29.95
C ALA A 329 -53.58 -22.14 -29.17
N LEU A 330 -53.31 -23.40 -29.53
CA LEU A 330 -52.28 -24.21 -28.85
C LEU A 330 -50.86 -23.74 -29.13
N GLU A 331 -50.59 -23.24 -30.34
CA GLU A 331 -49.28 -22.67 -30.66
C GLU A 331 -48.97 -21.43 -29.80
N ILE A 332 -49.96 -20.56 -29.59
CA ILE A 332 -49.81 -19.35 -28.75
C ILE A 332 -49.41 -19.70 -27.31
N PHE A 333 -49.92 -20.81 -26.76
CA PHE A 333 -49.68 -21.19 -25.36
C PHE A 333 -48.64 -22.30 -25.18
N ARG A 334 -48.01 -22.82 -26.24
CA ARG A 334 -47.18 -24.05 -26.24
C ARG A 334 -46.14 -24.16 -25.13
N ASN A 335 -45.53 -23.03 -24.76
CA ASN A 335 -44.47 -22.96 -23.72
C ASN A 335 -44.92 -22.18 -22.47
N SER A 336 -46.23 -22.15 -22.19
CA SER A 336 -46.81 -21.43 -21.06
C SER A 336 -47.45 -22.37 -20.04
N GLU A 337 -47.61 -21.89 -18.80
CA GLU A 337 -48.34 -22.59 -17.74
C GLU A 337 -49.82 -22.85 -18.09
N PHE A 338 -50.37 -22.13 -19.06
CA PHE A 338 -51.75 -22.23 -19.50
C PHE A 338 -52.02 -23.34 -20.53
N TYR A 339 -50.95 -23.92 -21.10
CA TYR A 339 -51.05 -24.92 -22.17
C TYR A 339 -51.95 -26.13 -21.84
N PRO A 340 -51.83 -26.80 -20.67
CA PRO A 340 -52.62 -28.00 -20.40
C PRO A 340 -54.13 -27.73 -20.36
N THR A 341 -54.51 -26.55 -19.86
CA THR A 341 -55.92 -26.15 -19.77
C THR A 341 -56.50 -25.80 -21.14
N ILE A 342 -55.74 -25.11 -21.99
CA ILE A 342 -56.15 -24.84 -23.38
C ILE A 342 -56.27 -26.15 -24.16
N LEU A 343 -55.30 -27.06 -24.04
CA LEU A 343 -55.34 -28.38 -24.68
C LEU A 343 -56.60 -29.17 -24.32
N LYS A 344 -56.91 -29.24 -23.02
CA LYS A 344 -58.13 -29.91 -22.54
C LYS A 344 -59.41 -29.26 -23.08
N THR A 345 -59.42 -27.93 -23.18
CA THR A 345 -60.59 -27.18 -23.68
C THR A 345 -60.78 -27.40 -25.19
N CYS A 346 -59.68 -27.41 -25.97
CA CYS A 346 -59.72 -27.74 -27.40
C CYS A 346 -60.17 -29.18 -27.65
N GLN A 347 -59.65 -30.15 -26.88
CA GLN A 347 -60.05 -31.55 -26.97
C GLN A 347 -61.55 -31.74 -26.68
N ALA A 348 -62.05 -31.18 -25.58
CA ALA A 348 -63.46 -31.25 -25.24
C ALA A 348 -64.37 -30.62 -26.32
N ARG A 349 -63.90 -29.57 -27.00
CA ARG A 349 -64.63 -28.95 -28.11
C ARG A 349 -64.60 -29.81 -29.38
N ALA A 350 -63.47 -30.40 -29.71
CA ALA A 350 -63.35 -31.30 -30.86
C ALA A 350 -64.23 -32.55 -30.70
N ASP A 351 -64.26 -33.13 -29.49
CA ASP A 351 -65.11 -34.27 -29.17
C ASP A 351 -66.60 -33.93 -29.36
N GLN A 352 -67.04 -32.72 -28.96
CA GLN A 352 -68.41 -32.24 -29.18
C GLN A 352 -68.77 -32.09 -30.67
N LEU A 353 -67.79 -31.79 -31.51
CA LEU A 353 -67.95 -31.69 -32.96
C LEU A 353 -67.81 -33.07 -33.65
N GLY A 354 -67.49 -34.13 -32.91
CA GLY A 354 -67.36 -35.50 -33.42
C GLY A 354 -66.01 -35.82 -34.08
N TYR A 355 -64.95 -35.08 -33.73
CA TYR A 355 -63.61 -35.22 -34.30
C TYR A 355 -62.58 -35.63 -33.24
N GLU A 356 -61.63 -36.49 -33.60
CA GLU A 356 -60.54 -36.91 -32.73
C GLU A 356 -59.38 -35.90 -32.82
N PHE A 357 -59.09 -35.19 -31.72
CA PHE A 357 -58.09 -34.11 -31.68
C PHE A 357 -56.88 -34.49 -30.84
N THR A 358 -55.76 -34.79 -31.50
CA THR A 358 -54.54 -35.32 -30.86
C THR A 358 -53.54 -34.23 -30.44
N GLY A 359 -53.80 -32.97 -30.82
CA GLY A 359 -52.93 -31.83 -30.51
C GLY A 359 -51.52 -31.91 -31.11
N ARG A 360 -51.31 -32.75 -32.14
CA ARG A 360 -50.01 -32.97 -32.81
C ARG A 360 -49.96 -32.55 -34.28
N ASP A 361 -51.08 -32.07 -34.84
CA ASP A 361 -51.15 -31.59 -36.23
C ASP A 361 -51.38 -30.07 -36.30
#